data_AF-A0A2E0W894-F1
#
_entry.id   AF-A0A2E0W894-F1
#
_cell.length_a   1.000
_cell.length_b   1.000
_cell.length_c   1.000
_cell.angle_alpha   90.00
_cell.angle_beta   90.00
_cell.angle_gamma   90.00
#
_symmetry.space_group_name_H-M   'P 1'
#
loop_
_entity.id
_entity.type
_entity.pdbx_description
1 polymer ?
#
loop_
_entity_poly.entity_id
_entity_poly.type
_entity_poly.pdbx_seq_one_letter_code
_entity_poly.pdbx_strand_id
1 'polypeptide(L)'
;MIIPSKYELLKHNSLFIGALVLDLLKQQPLNFFSLYNKIYYDKRRKISYLNLLDTLTFLFLADLVYYSNNKIHFKYDSQKTLF
;
A
#
# COMPACT_ATOMS: atom_id res chain seq x y z
N MET A 1 -18.71 -19.57 -18.37
CA MET A 1 -17.35 -19.01 -18.30
C MET A 1 -17.49 -17.53 -18.00
N ILE A 2 -17.30 -17.12 -16.74
CA ILE A 2 -17.43 -15.71 -16.34
C ILE A 2 -16.14 -15.02 -16.77
N ILE A 3 -16.23 -14.15 -17.77
CA ILE A 3 -15.10 -13.30 -18.17
C ILE A 3 -14.84 -12.36 -17.00
N PRO A 4 -13.66 -12.42 -16.34
CA PRO A 4 -13.35 -11.50 -15.26
C PRO A 4 -13.43 -10.09 -15.80
N SER A 5 -14.20 -9.24 -15.13
CA SER A 5 -14.36 -7.86 -15.58
C SER A 5 -13.00 -7.17 -15.53
N LYS A 6 -12.71 -6.27 -16.49
CA LYS A 6 -11.47 -5.45 -16.51
C LYS A 6 -11.19 -4.78 -15.15
N TYR A 7 -12.24 -4.54 -14.36
CA TYR A 7 -12.20 -3.95 -13.02
C TYR A 7 -11.80 -4.91 -11.90
N GLU A 8 -12.01 -6.21 -12.02
CA GLU A 8 -11.55 -7.21 -11.04
C GLU A 8 -10.04 -7.38 -11.09
N LEU A 9 -9.45 -7.40 -12.28
CA LEU A 9 -7.99 -7.48 -12.46
C LEU A 9 -7.25 -6.28 -11.83
N LEU A 10 -7.84 -5.08 -11.90
CA LEU A 10 -7.26 -3.87 -11.32
C LEU A 10 -7.23 -3.89 -9.78
N LYS A 11 -8.15 -4.60 -9.12
CA LYS A 11 -8.19 -4.70 -7.65
C LYS A 11 -7.00 -5.46 -7.06
N HIS A 12 -6.34 -6.29 -7.88
CA HIS A 12 -5.16 -7.07 -7.50
C HIS A 12 -3.85 -6.41 -7.95
N ASN A 13 -3.91 -5.28 -8.66
CA ASN A 13 -2.72 -4.59 -9.17
C ASN A 13 -1.96 -3.88 -8.05
N SER A 14 -0.65 -4.12 -7.98
CA SER A 14 0.25 -3.55 -6.97
C SER A 14 0.28 -2.02 -6.96
N LEU A 15 0.02 -1.35 -8.09
CA LEU A 15 -0.09 0.11 -8.15
C LEU A 15 -1.33 0.61 -7.40
N PHE A 16 -2.46 -0.08 -7.57
CA PHE A 16 -3.69 0.28 -6.87
C PHE A 16 -3.57 0.01 -5.37
N ILE A 17 -3.03 -1.16 -5.00
CA ILE A 17 -2.75 -1.51 -3.60
C ILE A 17 -1.76 -0.49 -3.02
N GLY A 18 -0.72 -0.13 -3.77
CA GLY A 18 0.29 0.84 -3.36
C GLY A 18 -0.31 2.20 -3.04
N ALA A 19 -1.22 2.72 -3.88
CA ALA A 19 -1.92 3.97 -3.61
C ALA A 19 -2.70 3.93 -2.28
N LEU A 20 -3.37 2.81 -1.97
CA LEU A 20 -4.06 2.63 -0.70
C LEU A 20 -3.11 2.59 0.49
N VAL A 21 -1.99 1.87 0.34
CA VAL A 21 -0.95 1.77 1.36
C VAL A 21 -0.41 3.16 1.69
N LEU A 22 -0.06 3.95 0.67
CA LEU A 22 0.48 5.29 0.86
C LEU A 22 -0.54 6.22 1.53
N ASP A 23 -1.82 6.15 1.15
CA ASP A 23 -2.88 6.95 1.78
C ASP A 23 -3.03 6.65 3.28
N LEU A 24 -2.98 5.37 3.66
CA LEU A 24 -3.00 4.96 5.07
C LEU A 24 -1.76 5.41 5.83
N LEU A 25 -0.58 5.28 5.20
CA LEU A 25 0.71 5.62 5.82
C LEU A 25 0.93 7.13 5.96
N LYS A 26 0.33 7.95 5.09
CA LYS A 26 0.33 9.42 5.21
C LYS A 26 -0.38 9.92 6.47
N GLN A 27 -1.38 9.17 6.95
CA GLN A 27 -2.12 9.52 8.16
C GLN A 27 -1.36 9.12 9.42
N GLN A 28 -0.77 7.92 9.41
CA GLN A 28 0.01 7.40 10.53
C GLN A 28 0.88 6.22 10.10
N PRO A 29 2.04 6.01 10.76
CA PRO A 29 2.85 4.83 10.52
C PRO A 29 2.17 3.58 11.11
N LEU A 30 2.18 2.50 10.35
CA LEU A 30 1.49 1.25 10.69
C LEU A 30 2.45 0.07 10.60
N ASN A 31 2.28 -0.91 11.48
CA ASN A 31 2.93 -2.20 11.28
C ASN A 31 2.24 -2.97 10.14
N PHE A 32 2.92 -3.99 9.62
CA PHE A 32 2.42 -4.79 8.50
C PHE A 32 1.02 -5.37 8.78
N PHE A 33 0.79 -5.93 9.97
CA PHE A 33 -0.47 -6.60 10.30
C PHE A 33 -1.66 -5.63 10.35
N SER A 34 -1.47 -4.46 10.97
CA SER A 34 -2.46 -3.38 10.99
C SER A 34 -2.76 -2.86 9.59
N LEU A 35 -1.73 -2.75 8.74
CA LEU A 35 -1.87 -2.30 7.36
C LEU A 35 -2.64 -3.33 6.52
N TYR A 36 -2.32 -4.62 6.65
CA TYR A 36 -3.05 -5.71 6.03
C TYR A 36 -4.51 -5.74 6.46
N ASN A 37 -4.78 -5.66 7.76
CA ASN A 37 -6.15 -5.68 8.28
C ASN A 37 -6.96 -4.48 7.80
N LYS A 38 -6.40 -3.26 7.81
CA LYS A 38 -7.09 -2.08 7.28
C LYS A 38 -7.41 -2.25 5.79
N ILE A 39 -6.48 -2.76 4.99
CA ILE A 39 -6.72 -2.96 3.56
C ILE A 39 -7.77 -4.07 3.30
N TYR A 40 -7.73 -5.15 4.09
CA TYR A 40 -8.62 -6.29 3.96
C TYR A 40 -10.05 -5.97 4.41
N TYR A 41 -10.21 -5.43 5.62
CA TYR A 41 -11.51 -5.17 6.24
C TYR A 41 -12.17 -3.90 5.74
N ASP A 42 -11.43 -2.80 5.68
CA ASP A 42 -12.00 -1.45 5.45
C ASP A 42 -12.46 -1.26 4.00
N LYS A 43 -11.88 -2.02 3.05
CA LYS A 43 -12.26 -1.96 1.63
C LYS A 43 -12.91 -3.24 1.08
N ARG A 44 -13.22 -4.22 1.93
CA ARG A 44 -13.75 -5.56 1.55
C ARG A 44 -12.99 -6.19 0.39
N ARG A 45 -11.66 -6.04 0.36
CA ARG A 45 -10.82 -6.54 -0.74
C ARG A 45 -10.13 -7.83 -0.33
N LYS A 46 -10.33 -8.88 -1.13
CA LYS A 46 -9.53 -10.10 -1.06
C LYS A 46 -8.14 -9.85 -1.66
N ILE A 47 -7.33 -9.05 -0.97
CA ILE A 47 -5.91 -8.91 -1.30
C ILE A 47 -5.17 -10.03 -0.59
N SER A 48 -4.36 -10.78 -1.32
CA SER A 48 -3.51 -11.82 -0.72
C SER A 48 -2.39 -11.15 0.09
N TYR A 49 -1.88 -11.86 1.09
CA TYR A 49 -0.70 -11.44 1.85
C TYR A 49 0.49 -11.15 0.93
N LEU A 50 0.71 -12.01 -0.07
CA LEU A 50 1.79 -11.88 -1.06
C LEU A 50 1.68 -10.58 -1.87
N ASN A 51 0.49 -10.24 -2.36
CA ASN A 51 0.31 -9.01 -3.13
C ASN A 51 0.64 -7.76 -2.30
N LEU A 52 0.33 -7.77 -1.00
CA LEU A 52 0.69 -6.66 -0.12
C LEU A 52 2.21 -6.58 0.09
N LEU A 53 2.87 -7.73 0.27
CA LEU A 53 4.32 -7.81 0.41
C LEU A 53 5.05 -7.33 -0.85
N ASP A 54 4.60 -7.77 -2.03
CA ASP A 54 5.14 -7.33 -3.32
C ASP A 54 4.96 -5.82 -3.49
N THR A 55 3.79 -5.31 -3.12
CA THR A 55 3.50 -3.88 -3.15
C THR A 55 4.43 -3.10 -2.21
N LEU A 56 4.62 -3.55 -0.97
CA LEU A 56 5.52 -2.89 -0.02
C LEU A 56 6.97 -2.94 -0.48
N THR A 57 7.40 -4.06 -1.06
CA THR A 57 8.73 -4.21 -1.65
C THR A 57 8.92 -3.20 -2.78
N PHE A 58 7.94 -3.10 -3.69
CA PHE A 58 7.96 -2.09 -4.75
C PHE A 58 8.03 -0.67 -4.19
N LEU A 59 7.20 -0.32 -3.21
CA LEU A 59 7.20 1.02 -2.61
C LEU A 59 8.52 1.35 -1.90
N PHE A 60 9.15 0.34 -1.27
CA PHE A 60 10.45 0.50 -0.62
C PHE A 60 11.55 0.72 -1.66
N LEU A 61 11.57 -0.06 -2.74
CA LEU A 61 12.51 0.11 -3.85
C LEU A 61 12.33 1.46 -4.57
N ALA A 62 11.09 1.96 -4.63
CA ALA A 62 10.77 3.29 -5.15
C ALA A 62 11.08 4.42 -4.16
N ASP A 63 11.66 4.13 -3.00
CA ASP A 63 12.01 5.09 -1.94
C ASP A 63 10.81 5.89 -1.40
N LEU A 64 9.59 5.33 -1.49
CA LEU A 64 8.35 5.98 -1.03
C LEU A 64 8.00 5.66 0.42
N VAL A 65 8.55 4.57 0.96
CA VAL A 65 8.31 4.12 2.33
C VAL A 65 9.60 3.61 2.96
N TYR A 66 9.69 3.69 4.28
CA TYR A 66 10.81 3.11 5.03
C TYR A 66 10.31 2.35 6.25
N TYR A 67 11.14 1.42 6.73
CA TYR A 67 10.84 0.60 7.90
C TYR A 67 11.66 1.09 9.09
N SER A 68 10.97 1.41 10.20
CA SER A 68 11.60 1.81 11.45
C SER A 68 10.68 1.53 12.64
N ASN A 69 11.25 1.10 13.76
CA ASN A 69 10.52 0.79 14.99
C ASN A 69 9.33 -0.15 14.79
N ASN A 70 9.55 -1.21 14.00
CA ASN A 70 8.53 -2.22 13.66
C ASN A 70 7.29 -1.66 12.94
N LYS A 71 7.43 -0.49 12.30
CA LYS A 71 6.38 0.21 11.56
C LYS A 71 6.90 0.63 10.19
N ILE A 72 5.98 0.65 9.24
CA ILE A 72 6.17 1.20 7.90
C ILE A 72 5.76 2.66 7.98
N HIS A 73 6.59 3.54 7.44
CA HIS A 73 6.40 4.98 7.43
C HIS A 73 6.33 5.45 5.98
N PHE A 74 5.45 6.42 5.71
CA PHE A 74 5.49 7.14 4.44
C PHE A 74 6.69 8.08 4.43
N LYS A 75 7.51 8.01 3.38
CA LYS A 75 8.60 8.96 3.17
C LYS A 75 7.98 10.22 2.56
N TYR A 76 7.79 11.26 3.39
CA TYR A 76 7.33 12.54 2.88
C TYR A 76 8.46 13.15 2.05
N ASP A 77 8.21 13.37 0.77
CA ASP A 77 9.12 14.16 -0.05
C ASP A 77 9.05 15.61 0.48
N SER A 78 10.05 16.02 1.23
CA SER A 78 10.22 17.39 1.73
C SER A 78 10.59 18.37 0.61
N GLN A 79 10.39 18.02 -0.66
CA GLN A 79 10.49 18.92 -1.79
C GLN A 79 9.21 19.76 -2.01
N LYS A 80 8.67 20.37 -0.94
CA LYS A 80 7.75 21.50 -1.07
C LYS A 80 8.33 22.76 -0.39
N THR A 81 8.78 23.64 -1.28
CA THR A 81 8.91 25.11 -1.17
C THR A 81 10.01 25.66 -0.25
N LEU A 82 11.24 25.64 -0.76
CA LEU A 82 12.29 26.64 -0.51
C LEU A 82 12.33 27.62 -1.71
N PHE A 83 11.28 28.40 -1.94
CA PHE A 83 11.29 29.65 -2.73
C PHE A 83 10.07 30.48 -2.36
#